data_AF-A0A382H143-F1
#
_entry.id   AF-A0A382H143-F1
#
_cell.length_a   1.000
_cell.length_b   1.000
_cell.length_c   1.000
_cell.angle_alpha   90.00
_cell.angle_beta   90.00
_cell.angle_gamma   90.00
#
_symmetry.space_group_name_H-M   'P 1'
#
loop_
_entity.id
_entity.type
_entity.pdbx_description
1 polymer ?
#
loop_
_entity_poly.entity_id
_entity_poly.type
_entity_poly.pdbx_seq_one_letter_code
_entity_poly.pdbx_strand_id
1 'polypeptide(L)'
;MKRKKSKYQHVKINKKRYYFYKISWLDITADGGHATADEFDKFECSKMVTFAYVYKRTKKFIWTFASYDEKDEAYSDRNVFPIGCILKLEKRDV
;
A
#
# COMPACT_ATOMS: atom_id res chain seq x y z
N MET A 1 -30.26 4.89 19.91
CA MET A 1 -28.86 4.54 20.25
C MET A 1 -27.94 4.98 19.10
N LYS A 2 -27.13 6.03 19.26
CA LYS A 2 -26.21 6.49 18.19
C LYS A 2 -25.17 5.39 17.93
N ARG A 3 -25.19 4.81 16.73
CA ARG A 3 -24.28 3.73 16.33
C ARG A 3 -22.85 4.27 16.36
N LYS A 4 -21.98 3.68 17.19
CA LYS A 4 -20.56 4.08 17.29
C LYS A 4 -19.92 3.92 15.90
N LYS A 5 -19.46 5.02 15.30
CA LYS A 5 -18.78 4.97 13.99
C LYS A 5 -17.56 4.04 14.11
N SER A 6 -17.26 3.31 13.04
CA SER A 6 -16.06 2.48 12.95
C SER A 6 -14.84 3.37 13.19
N LYS A 7 -13.92 2.94 14.07
CA LYS A 7 -12.66 3.67 14.30
C LYS A 7 -11.87 3.84 13.00
N TYR A 8 -11.84 2.79 12.17
CA TYR A 8 -11.02 2.72 10.95
C TYR A 8 -11.84 2.81 9.67
N GLN A 9 -11.29 3.52 8.68
CA GLN A 9 -11.83 3.64 7.33
C GLN A 9 -11.79 2.29 6.61
N HIS A 10 -12.92 1.92 6.00
CA HIS A 10 -13.07 0.66 5.27
C HIS A 10 -14.19 0.74 4.26
N VAL A 11 -14.15 -0.17 3.29
CA VAL A 11 -15.23 -0.42 2.33
C VAL A 11 -15.73 -1.85 2.47
N LYS A 12 -16.96 -2.09 2.00
CA LYS A 12 -17.53 -3.43 1.92
C LYS A 12 -17.90 -3.73 0.48
N ILE A 13 -17.33 -4.80 -0.06
CA ILE A 13 -17.55 -5.25 -1.44
C ILE A 13 -17.87 -6.73 -1.35
N ASN A 14 -19.02 -7.13 -1.89
CA ASN A 14 -19.53 -8.50 -1.82
C ASN A 14 -19.43 -9.11 -0.39
N LYS A 15 -19.92 -8.38 0.62
CA LYS A 15 -19.89 -8.74 2.06
C LYS A 15 -18.49 -8.86 2.70
N LYS A 16 -17.40 -8.75 1.94
CA LYS A 16 -16.02 -8.69 2.47
C LYS A 16 -15.66 -7.25 2.84
N ARG A 17 -14.88 -7.09 3.91
CA ARG A 17 -14.44 -5.78 4.40
C ARG A 17 -12.97 -5.55 4.08
N TYR A 18 -12.67 -4.42 3.44
CA TYR A 18 -11.31 -4.01 3.13
C TYR A 18 -10.99 -2.70 3.83
N TYR A 19 -9.87 -2.67 4.55
CA TYR A 19 -9.47 -1.51 5.34
C TYR A 19 -8.50 -0.63 4.57
N PHE A 20 -8.60 0.68 4.79
CA PHE A 20 -7.72 1.67 4.18
C PHE A 20 -6.44 1.84 4.99
N TYR A 21 -5.31 1.87 4.30
CA TYR A 21 -3.99 1.95 4.89
C TYR A 21 -3.17 3.07 4.27
N LYS A 22 -2.25 3.65 5.07
CA LYS A 22 -1.04 4.30 4.58
C LYS A 22 0.08 3.28 4.64
N ILE A 23 0.75 3.11 3.52
CA ILE A 23 1.81 2.13 3.31
C ILE A 23 3.08 2.92 2.97
N SER A 24 4.06 2.89 3.86
CA SER A 24 5.40 3.42 3.59
C SER A 24 6.28 2.27 3.12
N TRP A 25 6.94 2.42 1.98
CA TRP A 25 7.72 1.36 1.35
C TRP A 25 8.94 1.90 0.58
N LEU A 26 9.89 1.01 0.27
CA LEU A 26 11.06 1.29 -0.55
C LEU A 26 10.82 0.85 -1.99
N ASP A 27 10.95 1.78 -2.92
CA ASP A 27 10.93 1.51 -4.35
C ASP A 27 12.36 1.38 -4.89
N ILE A 28 12.55 0.43 -5.80
CA ILE A 28 13.86 0.15 -6.37
C ILE A 28 14.23 1.29 -7.30
N THR A 29 15.39 1.90 -7.07
CA THR A 29 15.95 2.98 -7.89
C THR A 29 17.05 2.44 -8.79
N ALA A 30 17.18 3.04 -9.97
CA ALA A 30 18.25 2.79 -10.90
C ALA A 30 18.72 4.13 -11.47
N ASP A 31 20.03 4.26 -11.66
CA ASP A 31 20.66 5.35 -12.37
C ASP A 31 21.58 4.78 -13.45
N GLY A 32 21.54 5.37 -14.65
CA GLY A 32 22.29 4.92 -15.82
C GLY A 32 23.55 5.73 -16.09
N GLY A 33 23.83 6.76 -15.27
CA GLY A 33 25.02 7.61 -15.39
C GLY A 33 26.30 6.98 -14.87
N HIS A 34 27.41 7.66 -15.12
CA HIS A 34 28.66 7.38 -14.40
C HIS A 34 28.62 8.05 -13.03
N ALA A 35 29.00 7.31 -11.99
CA ALA A 35 29.07 7.79 -10.61
C ALA A 35 30.45 7.48 -10.02
N THR A 36 30.95 8.40 -9.20
CA THR A 36 32.06 8.18 -8.29
C THR A 36 31.63 7.28 -7.12
N ALA A 37 32.59 6.71 -6.38
CA ALA A 37 32.29 5.89 -5.21
C ALA A 37 31.46 6.65 -4.16
N ASP A 38 31.82 7.91 -3.89
CA ASP A 38 31.12 8.76 -2.92
C ASP A 38 29.67 9.07 -3.31
N GLU A 39 29.38 9.15 -4.62
CA GLU A 39 28.03 9.32 -5.13
C GLU A 39 27.22 8.02 -5.01
N PHE A 40 27.86 6.88 -5.31
CA PHE A 40 27.21 5.57 -5.24
C PHE A 40 26.92 5.13 -3.79
N ASP A 41 27.81 5.42 -2.84
CA ASP A 41 27.58 5.13 -1.41
C ASP A 41 26.40 5.90 -0.81
N LYS A 42 25.99 7.00 -1.45
CA LYS A 42 24.82 7.81 -1.08
C LYS A 42 23.56 7.45 -1.88
N PHE A 43 23.67 6.53 -2.85
CA PHE A 43 22.56 6.13 -3.69
C PHE A 43 21.63 5.19 -2.93
N GLU A 44 20.40 5.64 -2.68
CA GLU A 44 19.39 4.91 -1.90
C GLU A 44 18.16 4.55 -2.73
N CYS A 45 17.42 3.54 -2.27
CA CYS A 45 16.06 3.27 -2.71
C CYS A 45 15.13 4.46 -2.39
N SER A 46 14.13 4.68 -3.25
CA SER A 46 13.17 5.77 -3.04
C SER A 46 12.17 5.41 -1.94
N LYS A 47 11.87 6.36 -1.05
CA LYS A 47 10.94 6.18 0.07
C LYS A 47 9.55 6.65 -0.34
N MET A 48 8.68 5.70 -0.66
CA MET A 48 7.35 5.95 -1.21
C MET A 48 6.25 5.80 -0.16
N VAL A 49 5.14 6.53 -0.38
CA VAL A 49 3.94 6.44 0.44
C VAL A 49 2.74 6.17 -0.47
N THR A 50 2.04 5.07 -0.22
CA THR A 50 0.82 4.70 -0.93
C THR A 50 -0.36 4.68 0.04
N PHE A 51 -1.49 5.24 -0.38
CA PHE A 51 -2.76 5.13 0.33
C PHE A 51 -3.70 4.22 -0.44
N ALA A 52 -4.05 3.07 0.13
CA ALA A 52 -4.83 2.06 -0.58
C ALA A 52 -5.58 1.13 0.37
N TYR A 53 -6.58 0.44 -0.16
CA TYR A 53 -7.23 -0.67 0.53
C TYR A 53 -6.40 -1.94 0.41
N VAL A 54 -6.22 -2.68 1.50
CA VAL A 54 -5.52 -3.98 1.46
C VAL A 54 -6.52 -5.08 1.12
N TYR A 55 -6.33 -5.72 -0.03
CA TYR A 55 -7.12 -6.86 -0.50
C TYR A 55 -6.70 -8.16 0.18
N LYS A 56 -5.40 -8.44 0.18
CA LYS A 56 -4.81 -9.68 0.71
C LYS A 56 -3.43 -9.39 1.29
N ARG A 57 -3.09 -10.03 2.39
CA ARG A 57 -1.74 -10.02 2.97
C ARG A 57 -1.31 -11.46 3.24
N THR A 58 -0.07 -11.78 2.85
CA THR A 58 0.57 -13.06 3.12
C THR A 58 1.86 -12.83 3.91
N LYS A 59 2.72 -13.85 4.05
CA LYS A 59 4.08 -13.68 4.59
C LYS A 59 5.05 -13.04 3.61
N LYS A 60 4.73 -13.06 2.30
CA LYS A 60 5.64 -12.58 1.24
C LYS A 60 5.16 -11.29 0.58
N PHE A 61 3.86 -11.10 0.48
CA PHE A 61 3.27 -10.04 -0.36
C PHE A 61 2.03 -9.40 0.26
N ILE A 62 1.77 -8.15 -0.14
CA ILE A 62 0.56 -7.36 0.14
C ILE A 62 -0.06 -6.94 -1.19
N TRP A 63 -1.33 -7.27 -1.39
CA TRP A 63 -2.13 -6.81 -2.54
C TRP A 63 -3.00 -5.65 -2.11
N THR A 64 -3.04 -4.60 -2.91
CA THR A 64 -3.86 -3.43 -2.66
C THR A 64 -4.66 -3.01 -3.89
N PHE A 65 -5.65 -2.15 -3.68
CA PHE A 65 -6.42 -1.47 -4.73
C PHE A 65 -6.82 -0.07 -4.26
N ALA A 66 -7.05 0.85 -5.19
CA ALA A 66 -7.51 2.22 -4.87
C ALA A 66 -8.96 2.47 -5.29
N SER A 67 -9.40 1.84 -6.37
CA SER A 67 -10.74 1.99 -6.94
C SER A 67 -11.43 0.63 -7.11
N TYR A 68 -12.76 0.60 -7.02
CA TYR A 68 -13.56 -0.63 -7.08
C TYR A 68 -14.98 -0.33 -7.57
N ASP A 69 -15.65 -1.36 -8.10
CA ASP A 69 -17.09 -1.31 -8.37
C ASP A 69 -17.86 -1.70 -7.10
N GLU A 70 -18.92 -0.96 -6.76
CA GLU A 70 -19.71 -1.24 -5.55
C GLU A 70 -20.61 -2.48 -5.70
N LYS A 71 -21.00 -2.82 -6.93
CA LYS A 71 -21.92 -3.91 -7.28
C LYS A 71 -21.17 -5.17 -7.69
N ASP A 72 -20.09 -5.01 -8.46
CA ASP A 72 -19.29 -6.11 -8.98
C ASP A 72 -17.96 -6.31 -8.24
N GLU A 73 -17.42 -7.54 -8.20
CA GLU A 73 -16.13 -7.82 -7.57
C GLU A 73 -14.96 -7.42 -8.49
N ALA A 74 -14.92 -6.14 -8.87
CA ALA A 74 -13.93 -5.53 -9.74
C ALA A 74 -13.06 -4.52 -8.97
N TYR A 75 -11.75 -4.58 -9.17
CA TYR A 75 -10.75 -3.77 -8.47
C TYR A 75 -9.77 -3.14 -9.47
N SER A 76 -9.49 -1.85 -9.28
CA SER A 76 -8.61 -1.05 -10.13
C SER A 76 -7.52 -0.37 -9.30
N ASP A 77 -6.48 0.12 -9.98
CA ASP A 77 -5.25 0.65 -9.35
C ASP A 77 -4.62 -0.37 -8.38
N ARG A 78 -4.49 -1.60 -8.88
CA ARG A 78 -4.05 -2.76 -8.11
C ARG A 78 -2.54 -2.80 -8.03
N ASN A 79 -2.00 -3.03 -6.84
CA ASN A 79 -0.56 -3.17 -6.62
C ASN A 79 -0.26 -4.43 -5.82
N VAL A 80 0.95 -4.97 -6.00
CA VAL A 80 1.48 -6.08 -5.21
C VAL A 80 2.85 -5.68 -4.68
N PHE A 81 2.96 -5.54 -3.36
CA PHE A 81 4.22 -5.18 -2.70
C PHE A 81 4.85 -6.42 -2.07
N PRO A 82 6.13 -6.70 -2.31
CA PRO A 82 6.91 -7.59 -1.45
C PRO A 82 6.96 -7.04 -0.04
N ILE A 83 6.77 -7.89 0.97
CA ILE A 83 6.80 -7.44 2.37
C ILE A 83 8.17 -6.90 2.78
N GLY A 84 9.25 -7.40 2.17
CA GLY A 84 10.60 -6.89 2.41
C GLY A 84 10.79 -5.41 2.07
N CYS A 85 9.95 -4.86 1.18
CA CYS A 85 9.99 -3.45 0.83
C CYS A 85 9.14 -2.57 1.76
N ILE A 86 8.30 -3.15 2.64
CA ILE A 86 7.38 -2.38 3.49
C ILE A 86 8.10 -1.89 4.74
N LEU A 87 8.23 -0.58 4.88
CA LEU A 87 8.75 0.08 6.06
C LEU A 87 7.68 0.20 7.16
N LYS A 88 6.44 0.53 6.77
CA LYS A 88 5.34 0.73 7.71
C LYS A 88 3.98 0.48 7.07
N LEU A 89 3.08 -0.16 7.82
CA LEU A 89 1.70 -0.40 7.40
C LEU A 89 0.74 0.14 8.46
N GLU A 90 0.11 1.29 8.20
CA GLU A 90 -0.72 2.01 9.15
C GLU A 90 -2.17 2.03 8.73
N LYS A 91 -3.05 1.44 9.55
CA LYS A 91 -4.48 1.46 9.31
C LYS A 91 -5.03 2.86 9.59
N ARG A 92 -5.78 3.46 8.66
CA ARG A 92 -6.28 4.83 8.79
C ARG A 92 -7.60 4.89 9.54
N ASP A 93 -7.71 5.87 10.43
CA ASP A 93 -8.94 6.22 11.14
C ASP A 93 -9.92 6.96 10.20
N VAL A 94 -11.22 7.01 10.56
CA VAL A 94 -12.29 7.71 9.81
C VAL A 94 -12.29 9.21 10.10
#